data_AF-A0A5B7A8Y2-F1
#
_entry.id   AF-A0A5B7A8Y2-F1
#
_cell.length_a   1.000
_cell.length_b   1.000
_cell.length_c   1.000
_cell.angle_alpha   90.00
_cell.angle_beta   90.00
_cell.angle_gamma   90.00
#
_symmetry.space_group_name_H-M   'P 1'
#
loop_
_entity.id
_entity.type
_entity.pdbx_description
1 polymer ?
#
loop_
_entity_poly.entity_id
_entity_poly.type
_entity_poly.pdbx_seq_one_letter_code
_entity_poly.pdbx_strand_id
1 'polypeptide(L)'
;MEWQRCLSPLRLARSSLPSAVPSMKSTPLSKPSSVRNLNPKGIGSRLVDMYKEAYESVEIPKYVDTVTPQYQPKFDALLVELKEAEQKSLKESERLEKEVAEVQELKKKISTMTADEYFEKHPELKKKFDDEIRNDYWGY
;
A
#
# COMPACT_ATOMS: atom_id res chain seq x y z
N MET A 1 9.22 9.69 -15.76
CA MET A 1 8.25 8.71 -16.28
C MET A 1 8.01 7.58 -15.28
N GLU A 2 7.64 7.88 -14.03
CA GLU A 2 7.53 6.85 -12.97
C GLU A 2 6.09 6.49 -12.60
N TRP A 3 5.13 7.39 -12.87
CA TRP A 3 3.71 7.18 -12.56
C TRP A 3 3.05 6.01 -13.32
N GLN A 4 3.56 5.68 -14.51
CA GLN A 4 3.06 4.54 -15.29
C GLN A 4 3.44 3.18 -14.67
N ARG A 5 4.55 3.11 -13.92
CA ARG A 5 4.95 1.88 -13.21
C ARG A 5 4.02 1.58 -12.04
N CYS A 6 3.53 2.60 -11.34
CA CYS A 6 2.61 2.42 -10.21
C CYS A 6 1.21 1.92 -10.62
N LEU A 7 0.73 2.30 -11.81
CA LEU A 7 -0.63 1.98 -12.26
C LEU A 7 -0.75 0.61 -12.95
N SER A 8 0.38 0.05 -13.41
CA SER A 8 0.39 -1.20 -14.18
C SER A 8 -0.06 -2.43 -13.36
N PRO A 9 0.36 -2.62 -12.09
CA PRO A 9 -0.07 -3.76 -11.27
C PRO A 9 -1.57 -3.70 -10.92
N LEU A 10 -2.09 -2.50 -10.63
CA LEU A 10 -3.50 -2.24 -10.32
C LEU A 10 -4.42 -2.57 -11.51
N ARG A 11 -3.96 -2.29 -12.74
CA ARG A 11 -4.72 -2.57 -13.96
C ARG A 11 -4.82 -4.08 -14.24
N LEU A 12 -3.73 -4.81 -14.01
CA LEU A 12 -3.66 -6.27 -14.16
C LEU A 12 -4.50 -7.00 -13.09
N ALA A 13 -4.48 -6.53 -11.85
CA ALA A 13 -5.26 -7.10 -10.75
C ALA A 13 -6.78 -7.00 -10.98
N ARG A 14 -7.24 -5.95 -11.69
CA ARG A 14 -8.67 -5.77 -12.01
C ARG A 14 -9.15 -6.70 -13.13
N SER A 15 -8.27 -7.09 -14.05
CA SER A 15 -8.59 -8.00 -15.16
C SER A 15 -8.57 -9.49 -14.79
N SER A 16 -7.94 -9.86 -13.67
CA SER A 16 -7.76 -11.26 -13.28
C SER A 16 -8.71 -11.74 -12.19
N LEU A 17 -9.67 -10.91 -11.72
CA LEU A 17 -10.67 -11.33 -10.75
C LEU A 17 -11.63 -12.32 -11.43
N PRO A 18 -11.64 -13.61 -11.05
CA PRO A 18 -12.67 -14.51 -11.50
C PRO A 18 -14.00 -14.00 -10.95
N SER A 19 -15.05 -13.96 -11.77
CA SER A 19 -16.43 -13.86 -11.29
C SER A 19 -16.82 -15.18 -10.61
N ALA A 20 -16.08 -15.59 -9.59
CA ALA A 20 -16.37 -16.79 -8.82
C ALA A 20 -17.44 -16.41 -7.80
N VAL A 21 -18.70 -16.65 -8.17
CA VAL A 21 -19.80 -16.66 -7.20
C VAL A 21 -19.54 -17.85 -6.27
N PRO A 22 -19.26 -17.63 -4.97
CA PRO A 22 -19.04 -18.73 -4.06
C PRO A 22 -20.33 -19.55 -3.96
N SER A 23 -20.24 -20.87 -4.10
CA SER A 23 -21.37 -21.78 -3.88
C SER A 23 -21.85 -21.64 -2.43
N MET A 24 -22.99 -21.00 -2.25
CA MET A 24 -23.51 -20.59 -0.95
C MET A 24 -24.62 -21.52 -0.48
N LYS A 25 -24.58 -21.89 0.80
CA LYS A 25 -25.68 -22.59 1.47
C LYS A 25 -26.77 -21.58 1.82
N SER A 26 -27.98 -21.89 1.40
CA SER A 26 -29.17 -21.10 1.60
C SER A 26 -29.64 -21.13 3.05
N THR A 27 -30.29 -20.06 3.50
CA THR A 27 -31.05 -20.11 4.76
C THR A 27 -32.38 -19.39 4.56
N PRO A 28 -33.49 -19.88 5.15
CA PRO A 28 -34.80 -19.27 4.94
C PRO A 28 -34.84 -17.83 5.45
N LEU A 29 -35.38 -16.92 4.63
CA LEU A 29 -35.59 -15.52 4.98
C LEU A 29 -36.67 -15.39 6.07
N SER A 30 -36.48 -14.51 7.05
CA SER A 30 -37.55 -14.15 7.97
C SER A 30 -38.61 -13.33 7.24
N LYS A 31 -39.87 -13.80 7.28
CA LYS A 31 -40.96 -13.22 6.47
C LYS A 31 -41.15 -11.73 6.78
N PRO A 32 -41.22 -10.83 5.79
CA PRO A 32 -41.58 -9.43 6.02
C PRO A 32 -43.04 -9.33 6.50
N SER A 33 -43.38 -8.29 7.28
CA SER A 33 -44.71 -8.10 7.86
C SER A 33 -45.83 -8.05 6.82
N SER A 34 -45.54 -7.57 5.60
CA SER A 34 -46.48 -7.51 4.48
C SER A 34 -46.94 -8.89 3.99
N VAL A 35 -46.03 -9.87 3.90
CA VAL A 35 -46.35 -11.26 3.50
C VAL A 35 -47.06 -12.03 4.62
N ARG A 36 -46.76 -11.71 5.88
CA ARG A 36 -47.43 -12.31 7.05
C ARG A 36 -48.91 -11.90 7.17
N ASN A 37 -49.28 -10.71 6.71
CA ASN A 37 -50.61 -10.12 6.90
C ASN A 37 -51.49 -10.10 5.63
N LEU A 38 -51.09 -10.80 4.56
CA LEU A 38 -51.88 -10.95 3.33
C LEU A 38 -53.12 -11.82 3.58
N ASN A 39 -54.28 -11.16 3.75
CA ASN A 39 -55.58 -11.79 3.96
C ASN A 39 -56.26 -12.14 2.62
N PRO A 40 -56.81 -13.36 2.45
CA PRO A 40 -57.47 -13.80 1.21
C PRO A 40 -58.84 -13.15 0.96
N LYS A 41 -59.24 -12.13 1.74
CA LYS A 41 -60.51 -11.42 1.57
C LYS A 41 -60.41 -10.47 0.37
N GLY A 42 -60.74 -10.99 -0.81
CA GLY A 42 -60.86 -10.24 -2.06
C GLY A 42 -59.87 -10.64 -3.17
N ILE A 43 -58.78 -11.33 -2.81
CA ILE A 43 -57.82 -11.92 -3.76
C ILE A 43 -57.93 -13.43 -3.62
N GLY A 44 -58.17 -14.15 -4.71
CA GLY A 44 -58.38 -15.60 -4.70
C GLY A 44 -57.29 -16.33 -3.90
N SER A 45 -57.72 -17.18 -2.96
CA SER A 45 -56.84 -17.91 -2.01
C SER A 45 -55.65 -18.56 -2.69
N ARG A 46 -55.89 -19.20 -3.84
CA ARG A 46 -54.88 -19.86 -4.66
C ARG A 46 -53.71 -18.97 -5.08
N LEU A 47 -53.97 -17.69 -5.35
CA LEU A 47 -52.94 -16.74 -5.79
C LEU A 47 -52.05 -16.32 -4.61
N VAL A 48 -52.66 -16.16 -3.43
CA VAL A 48 -51.97 -15.82 -2.18
C VAL A 48 -51.09 -16.98 -1.72
N ASP A 49 -51.58 -18.22 -1.84
CA ASP A 49 -50.84 -19.42 -1.45
C ASP A 49 -49.64 -19.66 -2.38
N MET A 50 -49.82 -19.52 -3.70
CA MET A 50 -48.74 -19.57 -4.69
C MET A 50 -47.65 -18.53 -4.43
N TYR A 51 -48.04 -17.31 -4.02
CA TYR A 51 -47.07 -16.25 -3.72
C TYR A 51 -46.28 -16.52 -2.43
N LYS A 52 -46.95 -17.07 -1.40
CA LYS A 52 -46.29 -17.47 -0.15
C LYS A 52 -45.29 -18.61 -0.39
N GLU A 53 -45.69 -19.61 -1.17
CA GLU A 53 -44.84 -20.74 -1.55
C GLU A 53 -43.64 -20.30 -2.39
N ALA A 54 -43.86 -19.43 -3.37
CA ALA A 54 -42.78 -18.85 -4.17
C ALA A 54 -41.77 -18.11 -3.28
N TYR A 55 -42.22 -17.27 -2.34
CA TYR A 55 -41.33 -16.57 -1.42
C TYR A 55 -40.60 -17.49 -0.43
N GLU A 56 -41.23 -18.58 0.01
CA GLU A 56 -40.59 -19.58 0.88
C GLU A 56 -39.55 -20.40 0.14
N SER A 57 -39.74 -20.62 -1.17
CA SER A 57 -38.76 -21.29 -2.04
C SER A 57 -37.55 -20.42 -2.40
N VAL A 58 -37.62 -19.09 -2.20
CA VAL A 58 -36.48 -18.19 -2.47
C VAL A 58 -35.47 -18.32 -1.34
N GLU A 59 -34.46 -19.12 -1.64
CA GLU A 59 -33.30 -19.36 -0.80
C GLU A 59 -32.22 -18.31 -1.06
N ILE A 60 -32.06 -17.34 -0.15
CA ILE A 60 -31.02 -16.32 -0.28
C ILE A 60 -29.70 -16.89 0.24
N PRO A 61 -28.64 -16.86 -0.57
CA PRO A 61 -27.33 -17.34 -0.14
C PRO A 61 -26.72 -16.41 0.92
N LYS A 62 -26.32 -16.96 2.07
CA LYS A 62 -25.59 -16.18 3.09
C LYS A 62 -24.15 -15.99 2.68
N TYR A 63 -23.67 -14.74 2.74
CA TYR A 63 -22.26 -14.41 2.51
C TYR A 63 -21.39 -15.00 3.62
N VAL A 64 -20.64 -16.03 3.26
CA VAL A 64 -19.55 -16.57 4.08
C VAL A 64 -18.27 -15.95 3.56
N ASP A 65 -17.71 -15.04 4.36
CA ASP A 65 -16.51 -14.31 3.99
C ASP A 65 -15.29 -15.23 4.01
N THR A 66 -14.85 -15.64 2.83
CA THR A 66 -13.64 -16.47 2.64
C THR A 66 -12.40 -15.63 2.38
N VAL A 67 -12.59 -14.32 2.20
CA VAL A 67 -11.59 -13.40 1.67
C VAL A 67 -10.80 -12.79 2.84
N THR A 68 -11.48 -12.31 3.88
CA THR A 68 -10.86 -11.71 5.07
C THR A 68 -9.72 -12.53 5.71
N PRO A 69 -9.83 -13.85 5.95
CA PRO A 69 -8.73 -14.63 6.53
C PRO A 69 -7.52 -14.79 5.59
N GLN A 70 -7.69 -14.64 4.27
CA GLN A 70 -6.58 -14.74 3.32
C GLN A 70 -5.70 -13.48 3.29
N TYR A 71 -6.24 -12.32 3.67
CA TYR A 71 -5.52 -11.05 3.61
C TYR A 71 -4.89 -10.64 4.94
N GLN A 72 -5.35 -11.18 6.07
CA GLN A 72 -4.73 -10.97 7.38
C GLN A 72 -3.20 -11.20 7.38
N PRO A 73 -2.67 -12.33 6.91
CA PRO A 73 -1.21 -12.55 6.93
C PRO A 73 -0.45 -11.59 6.00
N LYS A 74 -1.07 -11.16 4.90
CA LYS A 74 -0.46 -10.16 3.99
C LYS A 74 -0.41 -8.79 4.64
N PHE A 75 -1.45 -8.44 5.40
CA PHE A 75 -1.50 -7.18 6.13
C PHE A 75 -0.48 -7.16 7.27
N ASP A 76 -0.36 -8.27 8.02
CA ASP A 76 0.62 -8.40 9.08
C ASP A 76 2.06 -8.29 8.56
N ALA A 77 2.35 -8.86 7.38
CA ALA A 77 3.64 -8.70 6.70
C ALA A 77 3.93 -7.23 6.36
N LEU A 78 2.94 -6.48 5.85
CA LEU A 78 3.08 -5.06 5.54
C LEU A 78 3.32 -4.21 6.79
N LEU A 79 2.74 -4.57 7.93
CA LEU A 79 2.98 -3.86 9.20
C LEU A 79 4.43 -4.03 9.68
N VAL A 80 5.06 -5.17 9.43
CA VAL A 80 6.47 -5.39 9.75
C VAL A 80 7.36 -4.57 8.82
N GLU A 81 7.10 -4.63 7.51
CA GLU A 81 7.84 -3.85 6.51
C GLU A 81 7.77 -2.34 6.79
N LEU A 82 6.60 -1.84 7.17
CA LEU A 82 6.39 -0.44 7.50
C LEU A 82 7.22 0.01 8.72
N LYS A 83 7.31 -0.82 9.76
CA LYS A 83 8.14 -0.52 10.93
C LYS A 83 9.64 -0.50 10.58
N GLU A 84 10.09 -1.41 9.73
CA GLU A 84 11.48 -1.41 9.26
C GLU A 84 11.80 -0.19 8.39
N ALA A 85 10.88 0.18 7.49
CA ALA A 85 11.01 1.36 6.64
C ALA A 85 11.03 2.66 7.46
N GLU A 86 10.19 2.77 8.48
CA GLU A 86 10.18 3.89 9.42
C GLU A 86 11.52 4.03 10.14
N GLN A 87 12.06 2.94 10.70
CA GLN A 87 13.36 2.96 11.37
C GLN A 87 14.51 3.33 10.43
N LYS A 88 14.49 2.83 9.19
CA LYS A 88 15.48 3.22 8.18
C LYS A 88 15.35 4.70 7.83
N SER A 89 14.13 5.19 7.61
CA SER A 89 13.90 6.60 7.30
C SER A 89 14.39 7.51 8.42
N LEU A 90 14.15 7.17 9.69
CA LEU A 90 14.62 7.98 10.82
C LEU A 90 16.15 8.06 10.86
N LYS A 91 16.84 6.93 10.66
CA LYS A 91 18.32 6.89 10.61
C LYS A 91 18.89 7.68 9.44
N GLU A 92 18.28 7.57 8.26
CA GLU A 92 18.71 8.34 7.09
C GLU A 92 18.46 9.84 7.29
N SER A 93 17.33 10.23 7.87
CA SER A 93 17.06 11.63 8.23
C SER A 93 18.10 12.18 9.22
N GLU A 94 18.44 11.44 10.28
CA GLU A 94 19.48 11.86 11.24
C GLU A 94 20.86 12.01 10.57
N ARG A 95 21.20 11.13 9.62
CA ARG A 95 22.42 11.22 8.83
C ARG A 95 22.40 12.45 7.93
N LEU A 96 21.31 12.67 7.20
CA LEU A 96 21.14 13.82 6.31
C LEU A 96 21.16 15.15 7.07
N GLU A 97 20.61 15.21 8.29
CA GLU A 97 20.67 16.41 9.13
C GLU A 97 22.11 16.76 9.53
N LYS A 98 22.96 15.77 9.84
CA LYS A 98 24.40 15.98 10.09
C LYS A 98 25.12 16.48 8.83
N GLU A 99 24.89 15.83 7.69
CA GLU A 99 25.48 16.26 6.41
C GLU A 99 25.05 17.68 6.04
N VAL A 100 23.78 18.05 6.26
CA VAL A 100 23.29 19.42 6.02
C VAL A 100 23.94 20.44 6.97
N ALA A 101 24.10 20.11 8.25
CA ALA A 101 24.78 20.97 9.21
C ALA A 101 26.24 21.21 8.82
N GLU A 102 26.97 20.14 8.47
CA GLU A 102 28.34 20.21 7.97
C GLU A 102 28.43 21.04 6.69
N VAL A 103 27.54 20.82 5.71
CA VAL A 103 27.51 21.59 4.46
C VAL A 103 27.20 23.06 4.71
N GLN A 104 26.30 23.39 5.65
CA GLN A 104 26.00 24.78 6.00
C GLN A 104 27.19 25.46 6.69
N GLU A 105 27.88 24.76 7.58
CA GLU A 105 29.12 25.27 8.18
C GLU A 105 30.22 25.45 7.15
N LEU A 106 30.43 24.46 6.28
CA LEU A 106 31.40 24.52 5.20
C LEU A 106 31.05 25.66 4.25
N LYS A 107 29.79 25.88 3.89
CA LYS A 107 29.39 27.01 3.03
C LYS A 107 29.76 28.36 3.64
N LYS A 108 29.58 28.52 4.97
CA LYS A 108 29.99 29.74 5.68
C LYS A 108 31.51 29.86 5.75
N LYS A 109 32.18 28.75 6.06
CA LYS A 109 33.64 28.69 6.20
C LYS A 109 34.35 28.83 4.87
N ILE A 110 33.89 28.26 3.76
CA ILE A 110 34.50 28.31 2.41
C ILE A 110 34.74 29.75 1.96
N SER A 111 33.87 30.69 2.33
CA SER A 111 34.08 32.11 2.00
C SER A 111 35.30 32.72 2.70
N THR A 112 35.81 32.10 3.77
CA THR A 112 36.87 32.63 4.65
C THR A 112 37.98 31.64 4.98
N MET A 113 37.83 30.35 4.66
CA MET A 113 38.79 29.27 4.95
C MET A 113 39.87 29.27 3.86
N THR A 114 41.11 29.08 4.28
CA THR A 114 42.24 28.83 3.38
C THR A 114 42.20 27.39 2.87
N ALA A 115 42.81 27.16 1.70
CA ALA A 115 42.87 25.83 1.09
C ALA A 115 43.57 24.80 2.01
N ASP A 116 44.56 25.23 2.79
CA ASP A 116 45.31 24.37 3.71
C ASP A 116 44.43 23.82 4.84
N GLU A 117 43.59 24.66 5.46
CA GLU A 117 42.64 24.23 6.51
C GLU A 117 41.58 23.25 5.97
N TYR A 118 41.29 23.31 4.66
CA TYR A 118 40.36 22.38 4.00
C TYR A 118 41.02 21.02 3.76
N PHE A 119 42.28 21.00 3.33
CA PHE A 119 43.04 19.77 3.14
C PHE A 119 43.39 19.05 4.44
N GLU A 120 43.51 19.78 5.56
CA GLU A 120 43.68 19.18 6.89
C GLU A 120 42.45 18.37 7.33
N LYS A 121 41.24 18.84 7.00
CA LYS A 121 39.98 18.13 7.30
C LYS A 121 39.68 16.99 6.32
N HIS A 122 40.21 17.06 5.10
CA HIS A 122 40.02 16.06 4.06
C HIS A 122 41.35 15.56 3.50
N PRO A 123 42.13 14.78 4.27
CA PRO A 123 43.42 14.26 3.82
C PRO A 123 43.30 13.31 2.62
N GLU A 124 42.13 12.68 2.43
CA GLU A 124 41.83 11.86 1.25
C GLU A 124 41.85 12.65 -0.06
N LEU A 125 41.38 13.91 -0.04
CA LEU A 125 41.43 14.78 -1.21
C LEU A 125 42.87 15.17 -1.54
N LYS A 126 43.65 15.54 -0.52
CA LYS A 126 45.07 15.86 -0.70
C LYS A 126 45.83 14.71 -1.34
N LYS A 127 45.61 13.48 -0.86
CA LYS A 127 46.24 12.29 -1.43
C LYS A 127 45.85 12.06 -2.89
N LYS A 128 44.57 12.26 -3.26
CA LYS A 128 44.12 12.15 -4.66
C LYS A 128 44.80 13.17 -5.56
N PHE A 129 44.88 14.43 -5.13
CA PHE A 129 45.60 15.46 -5.87
C PHE A 129 47.09 15.12 -6.02
N ASP A 130 47.74 14.68 -4.93
CA ASP A 130 49.15 14.27 -4.98
C ASP A 130 49.38 13.07 -5.93
N ASP A 131 48.45 12.13 -5.98
CA ASP A 131 48.51 10.97 -6.87
C ASP A 131 48.21 11.35 -8.34
N GLU A 132 47.30 12.29 -8.60
CA GLU A 132 47.04 12.83 -9.95
C GLU A 132 48.22 13.63 -10.49
N ILE A 133 48.84 14.46 -9.65
CA ILE A 133 50.08 15.20 -9.98
C ILE A 133 51.23 14.23 -10.26
N ARG A 134 51.37 13.18 -9.44
CA ARG A 134 52.42 12.17 -9.64
C ARG A 134 52.23 11.36 -10.92
N ASN A 135 50.99 11.20 -11.37
CA ASN A 135 50.65 10.44 -12.57
C ASN A 135 50.49 11.33 -13.82
N ASP A 136 50.87 12.61 -13.76
CA ASP A 136 50.76 13.60 -14.84
C ASP A 136 49.33 13.74 -15.43
N TYR A 137 48.29 13.42 -14.65
CA TYR A 137 46.90 13.57 -15.07
C TYR A 137 46.43 15.01 -14.88
N TRP A 138 46.76 15.86 -15.86
CA TRP A 138 46.39 17.28 -15.87
C TRP A 138 45.10 17.60 -16.63
N GLY A 139 44.38 16.58 -17.12
CA GLY A 139 43.06 16.74 -17.75
C GLY A 139 43.08 17.27 -19.19
N TYR A 140 44.08 16.89 -20.00
CA TYR A 140 44.08 17.10 -21.45
C TYR A 140 43.21 16.07 -22.19
#